data_AF-A0A2G0Q6R1-F1
#
_entry.id   AF-A0A2G0Q6R1-F1
#
_cell.length_a   1.000
_cell.length_b   1.000
_cell.length_c   1.000
_cell.angle_alpha   90.00
_cell.angle_beta   90.00
_cell.angle_gamma   90.00
#
_symmetry.space_group_name_H-M   'P 1'
#
loop_
_entity.id
_entity.type
_entity.pdbx_description
1 polymer ?
#
loop_
_entity_poly.entity_id
_entity_poly.type
_entity_poly.pdbx_seq_one_letter_code
_entity_poly.pdbx_strand_id
1 'polypeptide(L)'
;MAKVSDGIRYAERVVAGEIIVGELVKFACQRFLNDLNTGGARGIVFSEPRAQHILNFYKFVPHVKGALAGKPIELMDWHVFILINIFGFVRPLMDEQTGEITLRHDGSGRPVMVRRYRTAYRGGLFCACFA
;
A
#
# COMPACT_ATOMS: atom_id res chain seq x y z
N MET A 1 0.21 7.14 17.93
CA MET A 1 -0.66 6.99 16.75
C MET A 1 0.21 6.53 15.59
N ALA A 2 -0.16 5.46 14.90
CA ALA A 2 0.60 4.95 13.76
C ALA A 2 0.71 6.01 12.66
N LYS A 3 1.94 6.29 12.22
CA LYS A 3 2.25 7.20 11.14
C LYS A 3 2.83 6.44 9.97
N VAL A 4 2.67 6.98 8.76
CA VAL A 4 3.29 6.40 7.55
C VAL A 4 4.81 6.25 7.71
N SER A 5 5.46 7.20 8.38
CA SER A 5 6.89 7.15 8.70
C SER A 5 7.32 5.90 9.47
N ASP A 6 6.45 5.33 10.32
CA ASP A 6 6.79 4.15 11.11
C ASP A 6 6.96 2.91 10.22
N GLY A 7 6.10 2.76 9.21
CA GLY A 7 6.22 1.68 8.23
C GLY A 7 7.39 1.85 7.25
N ILE A 8 7.74 3.10 6.91
CA ILE A 8 8.94 3.39 6.09
C ILE A 8 10.20 3.02 6.88
N ARG A 9 10.30 3.49 8.13
CA ARG A 9 11.41 3.17 9.04
C ARG A 9 11.55 1.66 9.25
N TYR A 10 10.44 0.94 9.39
CA TYR A 10 10.47 -0.52 9.45
C TYR A 10 11.16 -1.15 8.24
N ALA A 11 10.80 -0.72 7.02
CA ALA A 11 11.38 -1.23 5.79
C ALA A 11 12.89 -0.94 5.70
N GLU A 12 13.33 0.26 6.11
CA GLU A 12 14.74 0.63 6.17
C GLU A 12 15.52 -0.27 7.12
N ARG A 13 15.02 -0.49 8.34
CA ARG A 13 15.66 -1.33 9.36
C ARG A 13 15.72 -2.81 8.97
N VAL A 14 14.70 -3.31 8.28
CA VAL A 14 14.69 -4.67 7.72
C VAL A 14 15.77 -4.82 6.63
N VAL A 15 15.87 -3.85 5.71
CA VAL A 15 16.87 -3.89 4.64
C VAL A 15 18.29 -3.77 5.19
N ALA A 16 18.48 -2.90 6.20
CA ALA A 16 19.73 -2.73 6.93
C ALA A 16 20.15 -3.97 7.76
N GLY A 17 19.23 -4.92 7.98
CA GLY A 17 19.49 -6.13 8.75
C GLY A 17 19.37 -5.95 10.27
N GLU A 18 18.88 -4.81 10.75
CA GLU A 18 18.62 -4.57 12.18
C GLU A 18 17.45 -5.40 12.71
N ILE A 19 16.47 -5.70 11.85
CA ILE A 19 15.33 -6.55 12.16
C ILE A 19 15.47 -7.82 11.35
N ILE A 20 15.64 -8.95 12.05
CA ILE A 20 15.73 -10.27 11.43
C ILE A 20 14.34 -10.70 10.98
N VAL A 21 14.19 -10.91 9.67
CA VAL A 21 12.95 -11.37 9.04
C VAL A 21 13.26 -12.43 7.98
N GLY A 22 12.24 -13.16 7.54
CA GLY A 22 12.37 -14.06 6.40
C GLY A 22 12.72 -13.32 5.10
N GLU A 23 13.35 -14.02 4.18
CA GLU A 23 13.85 -13.48 2.91
C GLU A 23 12.78 -12.74 2.10
N LEU A 24 11.57 -13.31 2.01
CA LEU A 24 10.44 -12.70 1.29
C LEU A 24 10.02 -11.34 1.87
N VAL A 25 10.09 -11.18 3.19
CA VAL A 25 9.78 -9.89 3.85
C VAL A 25 10.87 -8.88 3.53
N LYS A 26 12.14 -9.29 3.55
CA LYS A 26 13.27 -8.44 3.17
C LYS A 26 13.14 -7.95 1.73
N PHE A 27 12.80 -8.84 0.79
CA PHE A 27 12.55 -8.45 -0.60
C PHE A 27 11.33 -7.54 -0.76
N ALA A 28 10.26 -7.76 0.00
CA ALA A 28 9.11 -6.86 -0.01
C ALA A 28 9.47 -5.45 0.48
N CYS A 29 10.28 -5.34 1.55
CA CYS A 29 10.79 -4.06 2.06
C CYS A 29 11.71 -3.38 1.05
N GLN A 30 12.63 -4.12 0.43
CA GLN A 30 13.49 -3.59 -0.62
C GLN A 30 12.68 -3.07 -1.82
N ARG A 31 11.69 -3.85 -2.29
CA ARG A 31 10.79 -3.46 -3.37
C ARG A 31 10.02 -2.18 -3.01
N PHE A 32 9.51 -2.09 -1.79
CA PHE A 32 8.82 -0.90 -1.30
C PHE A 32 9.71 0.35 -1.38
N LEU A 33 10.95 0.29 -0.88
CA LEU A 33 11.89 1.41 -0.94
C LEU A 33 12.29 1.75 -2.39
N ASN A 34 12.48 0.73 -3.24
CA ASN A 34 12.74 0.93 -4.66
C ASN A 34 11.56 1.61 -5.37
N ASP A 35 10.32 1.26 -5.00
CA ASP A 35 9.11 1.87 -5.54
C ASP A 35 8.92 3.32 -5.08
N LEU A 36 9.36 3.68 -3.87
CA LEU A 36 9.41 5.09 -3.44
C LEU A 36 10.37 5.92 -4.32
N ASN A 37 11.52 5.36 -4.67
CA ASN A 37 12.55 6.08 -5.44
C ASN A 37 12.29 6.08 -6.96
N THR A 38 11.86 4.93 -7.50
CA THR A 38 11.80 4.67 -8.95
C THR A 38 10.41 4.31 -9.45
N GLY A 39 9.41 4.26 -8.57
CA GLY A 39 8.04 3.87 -8.94
C GLY A 39 7.41 4.80 -9.97
N GLY A 40 7.78 6.08 -9.95
CA GLY A 40 7.29 7.08 -10.90
C GLY A 40 7.52 6.71 -12.36
N ALA A 41 8.68 6.12 -12.69
CA ALA A 41 8.99 5.65 -14.04
C ALA A 41 8.05 4.53 -14.53
N ARG A 42 7.42 3.80 -13.61
CA ARG A 42 6.43 2.74 -13.88
C ARG A 42 4.98 3.23 -13.75
N GLY A 43 4.76 4.54 -13.56
CA GLY A 43 3.44 5.12 -13.33
C GLY A 43 2.84 4.80 -11.95
N ILE A 44 3.68 4.41 -10.99
CA ILE A 44 3.29 4.12 -9.61
C ILE A 44 3.71 5.30 -8.74
N VAL A 45 2.76 5.86 -7.99
CA VAL A 45 2.99 7.00 -7.10
C VAL A 45 2.60 6.60 -5.68
N PHE A 46 3.43 6.97 -4.70
CA PHE A 46 3.09 6.80 -3.30
C PHE A 46 2.27 8.00 -2.81
N SER A 47 1.06 7.74 -2.33
CA SER A 47 0.12 8.73 -1.81
C SER A 47 0.05 8.65 -0.29
N GLU A 48 0.85 9.47 0.40
CA GLU A 48 0.85 9.53 1.87
C GLU A 48 -0.54 9.77 2.47
N PRO A 49 -1.42 10.64 1.94
CA PRO A 49 -2.77 10.81 2.48
C PRO A 49 -3.62 9.53 2.44
N ARG A 50 -3.44 8.70 1.41
CA ARG A 50 -4.16 7.42 1.28
C ARG A 50 -3.59 6.36 2.23
N ALA A 51 -2.27 6.33 2.39
CA ALA A 51 -1.61 5.49 3.37
C ALA A 51 -2.05 5.85 4.80
N GLN A 52 -2.08 7.14 5.15
CA GLN A 52 -2.51 7.57 6.48
C GLN A 52 -4.02 7.32 6.71
N HIS A 53 -4.85 7.42 5.68
CA HIS A 53 -6.28 7.14 5.78
C HIS A 53 -6.57 5.71 6.27
N ILE A 54 -5.87 4.69 5.74
CA ILE A 54 -6.06 3.32 6.23
C ILE A 54 -5.54 3.13 7.67
N LEU A 55 -4.42 3.77 8.05
CA LEU A 55 -3.92 3.71 9.42
C LEU A 55 -4.91 4.33 10.42
N ASN A 56 -5.58 5.42 10.02
CA ASN A 56 -6.62 6.05 10.83
C ASN A 56 -7.85 5.16 10.97
N PHE A 57 -8.20 4.38 9.93
CA PHE A 57 -9.34 3.46 9.97
C PHE A 57 -9.19 2.37 11.05
N TYR A 58 -7.97 1.87 11.27
CA TYR A 58 -7.71 0.80 12.26
C TYR A 58 -8.02 1.20 13.71
N LYS A 59 -8.13 2.50 14.00
CA LYS A 59 -8.61 2.99 15.31
C LYS A 59 -10.04 2.58 15.63
N PHE A 60 -10.84 2.33 14.60
CA PHE A 60 -12.24 1.93 14.72
C PHE A 60 -12.42 0.41 14.68
N VAL A 61 -11.33 -0.36 14.53
CA VAL A 61 -11.38 -1.82 14.43
C VAL A 61 -11.05 -2.41 15.80
N PRO A 62 -12.05 -2.92 16.54
CA PRO A 62 -11.80 -3.61 17.80
C PRO A 62 -11.33 -5.05 17.56
N HIS A 63 -10.59 -5.60 18.51
CA HIS A 63 -10.41 -7.04 18.59
C HIS A 63 -11.78 -7.72 18.79
N VAL A 64 -12.09 -8.70 17.93
CA VAL A 64 -13.40 -9.38 17.94
C VAL A 64 -13.49 -10.47 19.01
N LYS A 65 -12.36 -11.11 19.35
CA LYS A 65 -12.28 -12.23 20.29
C LYS A 65 -11.01 -12.15 21.14
N GLY A 66 -11.00 -12.85 22.27
CA GLY A 66 -9.84 -12.98 23.16
C GLY A 66 -9.81 -11.95 24.30
N ALA A 67 -8.70 -11.92 25.04
CA ALA A 67 -8.54 -11.06 26.23
C ALA A 67 -8.60 -9.55 25.95
N LEU A 68 -8.39 -9.16 24.69
CA LEU A 68 -8.44 -7.76 24.25
C LEU A 68 -9.75 -7.40 23.54
N ALA A 69 -10.76 -8.28 23.58
CA ALA A 69 -12.03 -8.05 22.90
C ALA A 69 -12.64 -6.68 23.25
N GLY A 70 -13.09 -5.95 22.22
CA GLY A 70 -13.64 -4.60 22.35
C GLY A 70 -12.61 -3.47 22.39
N LYS A 71 -11.31 -3.76 22.56
CA LYS A 71 -10.25 -2.74 22.48
C LYS A 71 -9.79 -2.54 21.03
N PRO A 72 -9.43 -1.31 20.60
CA PRO A 72 -8.83 -1.07 19.29
C PRO A 72 -7.54 -1.86 19.07
N ILE A 73 -7.28 -2.28 17.83
CA ILE A 73 -6.04 -2.95 17.47
C ILE A 73 -4.87 -1.94 17.47
N GLU A 74 -3.87 -2.19 18.31
CA GLU A 74 -2.61 -1.43 18.26
C GLU A 74 -1.72 -1.95 17.12
N LEU A 75 -1.46 -1.08 16.14
CA LEU A 75 -0.64 -1.43 14.98
C LEU A 75 0.85 -1.41 15.33
N MET A 76 1.47 -2.58 15.34
CA MET A 76 2.93 -2.76 15.25
C MET A 76 3.52 -2.21 13.94
N ASP A 77 4.81 -1.87 13.95
CA ASP A 77 5.55 -1.33 12.80
C ASP A 77 5.38 -2.14 11.50
N TRP A 78 5.43 -3.47 11.58
CA TRP A 78 5.25 -4.34 10.42
C TRP A 78 3.79 -4.34 9.89
N HIS A 79 2.79 -4.18 10.77
CA HIS A 79 1.41 -3.97 10.34
C HIS A 79 1.27 -2.66 9.57
N VAL A 80 1.90 -1.59 10.07
CA VAL A 80 1.92 -0.30 9.39
C VAL A 80 2.54 -0.44 8.00
N PHE A 81 3.69 -1.12 7.89
CA PHE A 81 4.35 -1.40 6.62
C PHE A 81 3.42 -2.10 5.61
N ILE A 82 2.73 -3.18 6.02
CA ILE A 82 1.80 -3.90 5.14
C ILE A 82 0.68 -2.97 4.64
N LEU A 83 0.09 -2.20 5.55
CA LEU A 83 -1.02 -1.31 5.22
C LEU A 83 -0.60 -0.19 4.26
N ILE A 84 0.53 0.47 4.52
CA ILE A 84 0.99 1.55 3.62
C ILE A 84 1.45 1.00 2.27
N ASN A 85 1.98 -0.23 2.21
CA ASN A 85 2.37 -0.86 0.95
C ASN A 85 1.15 -1.20 0.08
N ILE A 86 0.06 -1.68 0.68
CA ILE A 86 -1.18 -2.03 -0.04
C ILE A 86 -1.98 -0.80 -0.47
N PHE A 87 -2.13 0.19 0.44
CA PHE A 87 -3.04 1.31 0.26
C PHE A 87 -2.37 2.62 -0.17
N GLY A 88 -1.05 2.75 0.06
CA GLY A 88 -0.29 3.96 -0.25
C GLY A 88 0.07 4.06 -1.73
N PHE A 89 0.40 2.96 -2.40
CA PHE A 89 0.76 2.99 -3.82
C PHE A 89 -0.46 3.05 -4.74
N VAL A 90 -0.46 4.02 -5.65
CA VAL A 90 -1.53 4.29 -6.60
C VAL A 90 -1.00 4.43 -8.02
N ARG A 91 -1.87 4.18 -9.00
CA ARG A 91 -1.62 4.37 -10.43
C ARG A 91 -2.85 4.97 -11.12
N PRO A 92 -2.70 5.66 -12.24
CA PRO A 92 -3.85 6.11 -13.03
C PRO A 92 -4.67 4.89 -13.51
N LEU A 93 -5.98 5.04 -13.49
CA LEU A 93 -6.92 4.12 -14.11
C LEU A 93 -6.78 4.25 -15.62
N MET A 94 -6.61 3.12 -16.28
CA MET A 94 -6.66 3.01 -17.74
C MET A 94 -7.97 2.32 -18.12
N ASP A 95 -8.59 2.81 -19.18
CA ASP A 95 -9.72 2.16 -19.83
C ASP A 95 -9.24 0.86 -20.51
N GLU A 96 -10.04 -0.20 -20.40
CA GLU A 96 -9.70 -1.51 -20.95
C GLU A 96 -9.86 -1.58 -22.46
N GLN A 97 -10.78 -0.80 -23.03
CA GLN A 97 -11.09 -0.81 -24.46
C GLN A 97 -10.21 0.16 -25.23
N THR A 98 -9.98 1.35 -24.69
CA THR A 98 -9.21 2.40 -25.40
C THR A 98 -7.75 2.46 -24.98
N GLY A 99 -7.39 1.92 -23.80
CA GLY A 99 -6.04 2.05 -23.24
C GLY A 99 -5.72 3.46 -22.73
N GLU A 100 -6.67 4.39 -22.79
CA GLU A 100 -6.50 5.78 -22.36
C GLU A 100 -6.67 5.94 -20.85
N ILE A 101 -6.15 7.03 -20.29
CA ILE A 101 -6.28 7.33 -18.87
C ILE A 101 -7.68 7.88 -18.58
N THR A 102 -8.40 7.24 -17.66
CA THR A 102 -9.71 7.71 -17.21
C THR A 102 -9.55 8.96 -16.35
N LEU A 103 -10.14 10.07 -16.82
CA LEU A 103 -10.18 11.33 -16.08
C LEU A 103 -11.39 11.41 -15.16
N ARG A 104 -11.28 12.20 -14.10
CA ARG A 104 -12.41 12.47 -13.20
C ARG A 104 -13.47 13.32 -13.92
N HIS A 105 -14.74 13.05 -13.60
CA HIS A 105 -15.89 13.80 -14.12
C HIS A 105 -16.07 15.18 -13.43
N ASP A 106 -15.19 15.55 -12.52
CA ASP A 106 -15.25 16.82 -11.77
C ASP A 106 -14.74 18.04 -12.57
N GLY A 107 -14.37 17.85 -13.84
CA GLY A 107 -13.82 18.90 -14.70
C GLY A 107 -12.38 19.30 -14.36
N SER A 108 -11.73 18.65 -13.38
CA SER A 108 -10.37 19.00 -12.95
C SER A 108 -9.26 18.53 -13.90
N GLY A 109 -9.60 17.70 -14.89
CA GLY A 109 -8.63 17.07 -15.79
C GLY A 109 -7.68 16.09 -15.08
N ARG A 110 -7.92 15.75 -13.81
CA ARG A 110 -7.06 14.85 -13.04
C ARG A 110 -7.41 13.39 -13.34
N PRO A 111 -6.41 12.50 -13.41
CA PRO A 111 -6.66 11.08 -13.59
C PRO A 111 -7.35 10.47 -12.35
N VAL A 112 -8.19 9.47 -12.59
CA VAL A 112 -8.72 8.62 -11.52
C VAL A 112 -7.59 7.72 -11.02
N MET A 113 -7.16 7.93 -9.77
CA MET A 113 -6.09 7.13 -9.18
C MET A 113 -6.65 5.91 -8.46
N VAL A 114 -6.23 4.71 -8.86
CA VAL A 114 -6.58 3.43 -8.24
C VAL A 114 -5.39 2.86 -7.47
N ARG A 115 -5.64 1.92 -6.55
CA ARG A 115 -4.55 1.21 -5.87
C ARG A 115 -3.72 0.44 -6.90
N ARG A 116 -2.41 0.37 -6.67
CA ARG A 116 -1.50 -0.40 -7.53
C ARG A 116 -1.97 -1.85 -7.69
N TYR A 117 -2.32 -2.50 -6.59
CA TYR A 117 -2.83 -3.88 -6.55
C TYR A 117 -4.34 -3.93 -6.77
N ARG A 118 -4.86 -3.23 -7.79
CA ARG A 118 -6.26 -3.41 -8.18
C ARG A 118 -6.40 -4.80 -8.82
N THR A 119 -7.33 -5.60 -8.33
CA THR A 119 -7.88 -6.77 -9.04
C THR A 119 -8.66 -6.28 -10.26
N ALA A 120 -7.96 -5.79 -11.28
CA ALA A 120 -8.54 -5.67 -12.60
C ALA A 120 -8.49 -7.07 -13.21
N TYR A 121 -9.65 -7.71 -13.35
CA TYR A 121 -9.81 -8.92 -14.13
C TYR A 121 -9.53 -8.61 -15.59
N ARG A 122 -8.26 -8.54 -15.99
CA ARG A 122 -7.88 -8.70 -17.40
C ARG A 122 -8.09 -10.16 -17.76
N GLY A 123 -9.24 -10.50 -18.32
CA GLY A 123 -9.47 -11.75 -19.05
C GLY A 123 -8.86 -13.00 -18.43
N GLY A 124 -9.22 -13.32 -17.19
CA GLY A 124 -8.92 -14.64 -16.59
C GLY A 124 -7.49 -14.90 -16.11
N LEU A 125 -6.54 -13.96 -16.20
CA LEU A 125 -5.23 -14.16 -15.57
C LEU A 125 -5.08 -13.34 -14.28
N PHE A 126 -5.06 -14.07 -13.16
CA PHE A 126 -4.68 -13.62 -11.84
C PHE A 126 -3.20 -13.21 -11.86
N CYS A 127 -2.88 -12.00 -12.34
CA CYS A 127 -1.53 -11.45 -12.18
C CYS A 127 -1.38 -10.90 -10.76
N ALA A 128 -1.36 -11.80 -9.78
CA ALA A 128 -0.84 -11.50 -8.47
C ALA A 128 0.68 -11.33 -8.62
N CYS A 129 1.16 -10.09 -8.69
CA CYS A 129 2.58 -9.76 -8.49
C CYS A 129 2.97 -9.98 -7.01
N PHE A 130 2.76 -11.21 -6.53
CA PHE A 130 3.24 -11.75 -5.26
C PHE A 130 4.37 -12.78 -5.47
N ALA A 131 4.80 -13.00 -6.70
CA ALA A 131 6.04 -13.71 -7.03
C ALA A 131 7.16 -12.71 -7.32
#